data_AF-A0A7L1GFJ5-F1
#
_entry.id   AF-A0A7L1GFJ5-F1
#
_cell.length_a   1.000
_cell.length_b   1.000
_cell.length_c   1.000
_cell.angle_alpha   90.00
_cell.angle_beta   90.00
_cell.angle_gamma   90.00
#
_symmetry.space_group_name_H-M   'P 1'
#
loop_
_entity.id
_entity.type
_entity.pdbx_description
1 polymer ?
#
loop_
_entity_poly.entity_id
_entity_poly.type
_entity_poly.pdbx_seq_one_letter_code
_entity_poly.pdbx_strand_id
1 'polypeptide(L)'
;RSCHAQVRKCGAELLLSLMERIGVTKLAGTARAERLAHVAGKLAQDCHQDTRHYGQEMVKMLLSHQKFKMLLEQSLSTRDL
;
A
#
# COMPACT_ATOMS: atom_id res chain seq x y z
N ARG A 1 14.99 -0.20 19.89
CA ARG A 1 13.82 -0.04 19.00
C ARG A 1 13.91 1.34 18.36
N SER A 2 14.13 1.46 17.04
CA SER A 2 14.17 2.77 16.38
C SER A 2 12.77 3.39 16.38
N CYS A 3 12.63 4.62 16.91
CA CYS A 3 11.37 5.37 16.95
C CYS A 3 10.68 5.43 15.57
N HIS A 4 11.49 5.46 14.50
CA HIS A 4 11.00 5.51 13.12
C HIS A 4 10.24 4.25 12.70
N ALA A 5 10.60 3.07 13.21
CA ALA A 5 9.90 1.83 12.85
C ALA A 5 8.49 1.76 13.45
N GLN A 6 8.30 2.26 14.68
CA GLN A 6 6.98 2.29 15.32
C GLN A 6 6.04 3.32 14.67
N VAL A 7 6.58 4.48 14.26
CA VAL A 7 5.81 5.48 13.51
C VAL A 7 5.37 4.92 12.14
N ARG A 8 6.26 4.27 11.40
CA ARG A 8 5.90 3.63 10.12
C ARG A 8 4.86 2.53 10.30
N LYS A 9 4.99 1.70 11.35
CA LYS A 9 4.00 0.67 11.68
C LYS A 9 2.61 1.28 11.93
N CYS A 10 2.54 2.26 12.82
CA CYS A 10 1.28 2.95 13.15
C CYS A 10 0.65 3.62 11.91
N GLY A 11 1.48 4.28 11.09
CA GLY A 11 1.02 4.87 9.84
C GLY A 11 0.48 3.85 8.84
N ALA A 12 1.13 2.69 8.71
CA ALA A 12 0.68 1.61 7.84
C ALA A 12 -0.65 1.00 8.33
N GLU A 13 -0.79 0.77 9.62
CA GLU A 13 -2.01 0.24 10.23
C GLU A 13 -3.22 1.18 10.03
N LEU A 14 -3.02 2.47 10.29
CA LEU A 14 -4.06 3.49 10.09
C LEU A 14 -4.45 3.63 8.61
N LEU A 15 -3.46 3.58 7.72
CA LEU A 15 -3.72 3.65 6.28
C LEU A 15 -4.52 2.44 5.80
N LEU A 16 -4.18 1.22 6.26
CA LEU A 16 -4.90 0.00 5.88
C LEU A 16 -6.35 0.08 6.34
N SER A 17 -6.55 0.44 7.62
CA SER A 17 -7.88 0.64 8.21
C SER A 17 -8.72 1.65 7.42
N LEU A 18 -8.11 2.74 6.96
CA LEU A 18 -8.79 3.74 6.13
C LEU A 18 -9.14 3.19 4.74
N MET A 19 -8.22 2.46 4.11
CA MET A 19 -8.45 1.84 2.82
C MET A 19 -9.59 0.81 2.87
N GLU A 20 -9.64 -0.01 3.92
CA GLU A 20 -10.72 -0.97 4.17
C GLU A 20 -12.07 -0.28 4.32
N ARG A 21 -12.13 0.81 5.09
CA ARG A 21 -13.36 1.59 5.29
C ARG A 21 -13.87 2.25 4.02
N ILE A 22 -12.98 2.77 3.17
CA ILE A 22 -13.36 3.44 1.92
C ILE A 22 -13.72 2.39 0.85
N GLY A 23 -12.98 1.29 0.79
CA GLY A 23 -13.14 0.23 -0.20
C GLY A 23 -12.42 0.53 -1.52
N VAL A 24 -11.90 -0.53 -2.13
CA VAL A 24 -11.04 -0.46 -3.32
C VAL A 24 -11.67 0.27 -4.52
N THR A 25 -12.96 0.08 -4.77
CA THR A 25 -13.65 0.70 -5.91
C THR A 25 -13.71 2.22 -5.78
N LYS A 26 -14.00 2.74 -4.57
CA LYS A 26 -14.02 4.18 -4.32
C LYS A 26 -12.61 4.76 -4.40
N LEU A 27 -11.62 4.07 -3.83
CA LEU A 27 -10.21 4.48 -3.89
C LEU A 27 -9.72 4.59 -5.34
N ALA A 28 -10.11 3.66 -6.21
CA ALA A 28 -9.75 3.65 -7.62
C ALA A 28 -10.27 4.87 -8.38
N GLY A 29 -11.40 5.44 -7.96
CA GLY A 29 -11.98 6.66 -8.51
C GLY A 29 -11.30 7.96 -8.06
N THR A 30 -10.37 7.91 -7.11
CA THR A 30 -9.72 9.12 -6.58
C THR A 30 -8.46 9.50 -7.36
N ALA A 31 -8.11 10.79 -7.32
CA ALA A 31 -6.82 11.29 -7.81
C ALA A 31 -5.61 10.74 -7.02
N ARG A 32 -5.84 10.02 -5.91
CA ARG A 32 -4.79 9.43 -5.07
C ARG A 32 -4.51 7.96 -5.40
N ALA A 33 -5.23 7.34 -6.33
CA ALA A 33 -5.10 5.91 -6.64
C ALA A 33 -3.64 5.50 -6.94
N GLU A 34 -2.93 6.22 -7.79
CA GLU A 34 -1.53 5.93 -8.11
C GLU A 34 -0.61 6.03 -6.89
N ARG A 35 -0.75 7.11 -6.10
CA ARG A 35 0.01 7.30 -4.86
C ARG A 35 -0.25 6.18 -3.85
N LEU A 36 -1.51 5.73 -3.73
CA LEU A 36 -1.87 4.63 -2.85
C LEU A 36 -1.23 3.31 -3.29
N ALA A 37 -1.23 3.01 -4.60
CA ALA A 37 -0.55 1.82 -5.13
C ALA A 37 0.96 1.87 -4.82
N HIS A 38 1.60 3.02 -5.05
CA HIS A 38 3.02 3.19 -4.76
C HIS A 38 3.33 3.02 -3.26
N VAL A 39 2.55 3.64 -2.38
CA VAL A 39 2.73 3.54 -0.92
C VAL A 39 2.51 2.10 -0.44
N ALA A 40 1.46 1.43 -0.89
CA ALA A 40 1.21 0.02 -0.57
C ALA A 40 2.39 -0.86 -0.99
N GLY A 41 2.89 -0.68 -2.21
CA GLY A 41 4.06 -1.42 -2.72
C GLY A 41 5.35 -1.12 -1.94
N LYS A 42 5.58 0.12 -1.49
CA LYS A 42 6.71 0.47 -0.61
C LYS A 42 6.58 -0.18 0.76
N LEU A 43 5.41 -0.11 1.38
CA LEU A 43 5.15 -0.71 2.69
C LEU A 43 5.26 -2.23 2.63
N ALA A 44 4.78 -2.88 1.57
CA ALA A 44 4.88 -4.33 1.37
C ALA A 44 6.32 -4.87 1.23
N GLN A 45 7.31 -3.97 1.14
CA GLN A 45 8.74 -4.26 1.09
C GLN A 45 9.50 -3.70 2.32
N ASP A 46 8.81 -3.19 3.35
CA ASP A 46 9.46 -2.61 4.53
C ASP A 46 10.29 -3.66 5.28
N CYS A 47 11.43 -3.23 5.84
CA CYS A 47 12.31 -4.09 6.62
C CYS A 47 11.67 -4.53 7.95
N HIS A 48 10.74 -3.74 8.50
CA HIS A 48 9.99 -4.09 9.71
C HIS A 48 8.80 -5.00 9.37
N GLN A 49 8.75 -6.18 10.00
CA GLN A 49 7.78 -7.23 9.67
C GLN A 49 6.32 -6.80 9.77
N ASP A 50 5.92 -6.11 10.84
CA ASP A 50 4.53 -5.67 11.00
C ASP A 50 4.13 -4.64 9.93
N THR A 51 5.03 -3.70 9.62
CA THR A 51 4.82 -2.68 8.60
C THR A 51 4.67 -3.33 7.23
N ARG A 52 5.52 -4.34 6.96
CA ARG A 52 5.47 -5.15 5.76
C ARG A 52 4.16 -5.91 5.62
N HIS A 53 3.69 -6.51 6.71
CA HIS A 53 2.41 -7.23 6.73
C HIS A 53 1.25 -6.31 6.36
N TYR A 54 1.14 -5.12 6.96
CA TYR A 54 0.09 -4.16 6.60
C TYR A 54 0.17 -3.73 5.13
N GLY A 55 1.38 -3.49 4.61
CA GLY A 55 1.57 -3.19 3.19
C GLY A 55 1.13 -4.33 2.27
N GLN A 56 1.40 -5.58 2.64
CA GLN A 56 0.98 -6.76 1.88
C GLN A 56 -0.54 -6.92 1.84
N GLU A 57 -1.23 -6.67 2.96
CA GLU A 57 -2.71 -6.67 2.98
C GLU A 57 -3.30 -5.54 2.13
N MET A 58 -2.69 -4.34 2.13
CA MET A 58 -3.07 -3.28 1.20
C MET A 58 -2.92 -3.73 -0.25
N VAL A 59 -1.77 -4.31 -0.63
CA VAL A 59 -1.53 -4.81 -1.99
C VAL A 59 -2.57 -5.87 -2.37
N LYS A 60 -2.85 -6.82 -1.48
CA LYS A 60 -3.87 -7.86 -1.71
C LYS A 60 -5.26 -7.28 -1.97
N MET A 61 -5.68 -6.27 -1.18
CA MET A 61 -6.93 -5.55 -1.44
C MET A 61 -6.90 -4.85 -2.81
N LEU A 62 -5.82 -4.13 -3.11
CA LEU A 62 -5.69 -3.38 -4.36
C LEU A 62 -5.72 -4.30 -5.60
N LEU A 63 -5.14 -5.50 -5.50
CA LEU A 63 -5.15 -6.51 -6.57
C LEU A 63 -6.57 -6.99 -6.93
N SER A 64 -7.59 -6.74 -6.11
CA SER A 64 -8.97 -7.11 -6.47
C SER A 64 -9.60 -6.14 -7.50
N HIS A 65 -8.90 -5.10 -7.94
CA HIS A 65 -9.41 -4.10 -8.89
C HIS A 65 -8.44 -3.85 -10.05
N GLN A 66 -8.93 -3.93 -11.29
CA GLN A 66 -8.09 -3.92 -12.50
C GLN A 66 -7.19 -2.69 -12.65
N LYS A 67 -7.73 -1.49 -12.37
CA LYS A 67 -6.93 -0.24 -12.38
C LYS A 67 -5.73 -0.31 -11.44
N PHE A 68 -5.91 -0.89 -10.26
CA PHE A 68 -4.86 -0.98 -9.27
C PHE A 68 -3.83 -2.06 -9.60
N LYS A 69 -4.23 -3.17 -10.24
CA LYS A 69 -3.26 -4.15 -10.77
C LYS A 69 -2.25 -3.48 -11.70
N MET A 70 -2.73 -2.71 -12.68
CA MET A 70 -1.89 -1.98 -13.62
C MET A 70 -0.95 -0.98 -12.92
N LEU A 71 -1.47 -0.21 -11.97
CA LEU A 71 -0.67 0.76 -11.20
C LEU A 71 0.39 0.07 -10.33
N LEU A 72 0.06 -1.08 -9.73
CA LEU A 72 1.01 -1.87 -8.94
C LEU A 72 2.13 -2.43 -9.82
N GLU A 73 1.80 -3.01 -10.98
CA GLU A 73 2.78 -3.52 -11.95
C GLU A 73 3.76 -2.42 -12.40
N GLN A 74 3.26 -1.23 -12.74
CA GLN A 74 4.09 -0.07 -13.09
C GLN A 74 5.03 0.36 -11.95
N SER A 75 4.53 0.33 -10.71
CA SER A 75 5.30 0.71 -9.52
C SER A 75 6.38 -0.31 -9.13
N LEU A 76 6.26 -1.56 -9.60
CA LEU A 76 7.24 -2.62 -9.41
C LEU A 76 8.27 -2.62 -10.55
N SER A 77 7.83 -2.45 -11.80
CA SER A 77 8.71 -2.39 -12.97
C SER A 77 9.71 -1.24 -12.93
N THR A 78 9.40 -0.15 -12.22
CA THR A 78 10.34 0.99 -12.04
C THR A 78 11.45 0.72 -11.03
N ARG A 79 11.46 -0.42 -10.34
CA ARG A 79 12.50 -0.79 -9.37
C ARG A 79 13.58 -1.74 -9.92
N ASP A 80 13.39 -2.27 -11.13
CA ASP A 80 14.30 -3.25 -11.77
C ASP A 80 15.22 -2.62 -12.85
N LEU A 81 15.43 -1.30 -12.83
CA LEU A 81 16.33 -0.56 -13.73
C LEU A 81 17.45 0.14 -12.95
#